data_AF-A0A3M3TUH1-F1
#
_entry.id   AF-A0A3M3TUH1-F1
#
_cell.length_a   1.000
_cell.length_b   1.000
_cell.length_c   1.000
_cell.angle_alpha   90.00
_cell.angle_beta   90.00
_cell.angle_gamma   90.00
#
_symmetry.space_group_name_H-M   'P 1'
#
loop_
_entity.id
_entity.type
_entity.pdbx_description
1 polymer ?
#
loop_
_entity_poly.entity_id
_entity_poly.type
_entity_poly.pdbx_seq_one_letter_code
_entity_poly.pdbx_strand_id
1 'polypeptide(L)' 'TCMVRQLEPTSQRIPLEIYCFTRTTEWVNYERIQGNIFDYLITVMPEFGLNLYQQPSGADMRVGLRG' A
#
# COMPACT_ATOMS: atom_id res chain seq x y z
N THR A 1 -6.12 19.51 1.19
CA THR A 1 -6.24 19.00 -0.19
C THR A 1 -5.71 17.58 -0.23
N CYS A 2 -6.34 16.70 -1.03
CA CYS A 2 -5.95 15.32 -1.25
C CYS A 2 -6.00 15.03 -2.75
N MET A 3 -4.99 14.34 -3.27
CA MET A 3 -4.90 13.87 -4.64
C MET A 3 -4.58 12.37 -4.62
N VAL A 4 -5.25 11.60 -5.47
CA VAL A 4 -4.97 10.19 -5.69
C VAL A 4 -4.85 9.97 -7.20
N ARG A 5 -3.77 9.32 -7.64
CA ARG A 5 -3.59 8.96 -9.06
C ARG A 5 -2.92 7.60 -9.21
N GLN A 6 -3.21 6.94 -10.32
CA GLN A 6 -2.42 5.80 -10.77
C GLN A 6 -1.17 6.34 -11.48
N LEU A 7 -0.03 5.69 -11.25
CA LEU A 7 1.20 5.96 -11.97
C LEU A 7 1.30 5.09 -13.21
N GLU A 8 2.33 5.31 -14.02
CA GLU A 8 2.58 4.50 -15.21
C GLU A 8 2.72 3.01 -14.82
N PRO A 9 2.08 2.09 -15.57
CA PRO A 9 2.19 0.67 -15.32
C PRO A 9 3.66 0.21 -15.37
N THR A 10 4.06 -0.60 -14.39
CA THR A 10 5.38 -1.24 -14.38
C THR A 10 5.27 -2.71 -14.78
N SER A 11 6.42 -3.38 -14.91
CA SER A 11 6.47 -4.84 -15.09
C SER A 11 5.87 -5.63 -13.93
N GLN A 12 5.75 -5.00 -12.76
CA GLN A 12 5.27 -5.62 -11.54
C GLN A 12 3.75 -5.43 -11.40
N ARG A 13 3.24 -4.19 -11.43
CA ARG A 13 1.81 -3.80 -11.31
C ARG A 13 1.60 -2.33 -11.70
N ILE A 14 0.37 -1.82 -11.51
CA ILE A 14 0.03 -0.39 -11.59
C ILE A 14 0.21 0.24 -10.19
N PRO A 15 1.17 1.15 -9.98
CA PRO A 15 1.35 1.81 -8.69
C PRO A 15 0.28 2.88 -8.43
N LEU A 16 -0.03 3.12 -7.16
CA LEU A 16 -0.94 4.17 -6.71
C LEU A 16 -0.15 5.23 -5.91
N GLU A 17 -0.33 6.50 -6.26
CA GLU A 17 0.20 7.63 -5.49
C GLU A 17 -0.93 8.33 -4.73
N ILE A 18 -0.73 8.52 -3.43
CA ILE A 18 -1.63 9.24 -2.54
C ILE A 18 -0.87 10.43 -1.97
N TYR A 19 -1.33 11.63 -2.31
CA TYR A 19 -0.74 12.88 -1.84
C TYR A 19 -1.77 13.67 -1.03
N CYS A 20 -1.50 13.87 0.26
CA CYS A 20 -2.38 14.63 1.14
C CYS A 20 -1.59 15.34 2.24
N PHE A 21 -2.25 16.31 2.86
CA PHE A 21 -1.71 17.04 4.02
C PHE A 21 -2.51 16.67 5.26
N THR A 22 -1.80 16.52 6.39
CA THR A 22 -2.44 16.46 7.70
C THR A 22 -2.49 17.87 8.32
N ARG A 23 -3.39 18.09 9.28
CA ARG A 23 -3.49 19.37 10.02
C ARG A 23 -2.54 19.44 11.22
N THR A 24 -1.70 18.42 11.42
CA THR A 24 -0.84 18.28 12.59
C THR A 24 0.60 18.07 12.15
N THR A 25 1.53 18.62 12.91
CA THR A 25 2.97 18.36 12.77
C THR A 25 3.52 17.49 13.89
N GLU A 26 2.67 17.11 14.86
CA GLU A 26 3.04 16.18 15.93
C GLU A 26 3.29 14.79 15.34
N TRP A 27 4.48 14.25 15.63
CA TRP A 27 5.03 13.07 14.99
C TRP A 27 4.16 11.82 15.17
N VAL A 28 3.75 11.52 16.40
CA VAL A 28 2.99 10.30 16.71
C VAL A 28 1.63 10.31 16.02
N ASN A 29 0.96 11.45 16.01
CA ASN A 29 -0.30 11.65 15.30
C ASN A 29 -0.10 11.58 13.79
N TYR A 30 0.98 12.16 13.27
CA TYR A 30 1.30 12.13 11.84
C TYR A 30 1.50 10.68 11.34
N GLU A 31 2.34 9.90 12.03
CA GLU A 31 2.57 8.49 11.69
C GLU A 31 1.30 7.65 11.81
N ARG A 32 0.49 7.87 12.86
CA ARG A 32 -0.78 7.16 13.02
C ARG A 32 -1.76 7.44 11.89
N ILE A 33 -1.83 8.69 11.43
CA ILE A 33 -2.67 9.05 10.29
C ILE A 33 -2.18 8.34 9.02
N GLN A 34 -0.87 8.28 8.79
CA GLN A 34 -0.29 7.55 7.66
C GLN A 34 -0.64 6.05 7.72
N GLY A 35 -0.45 5.40 8.87
CA GLY A 35 -0.78 3.99 9.07
C GLY A 35 -2.26 3.69 8.79
N ASN A 36 -3.16 4.48 9.37
CA ASN A 36 -4.60 4.32 9.19
C ASN A 36 -5.03 4.36 7.70
N ILE A 37 -4.37 5.18 6.88
CA ILE A 37 -4.66 5.25 5.44
C ILE A 37 -4.35 3.90 4.78
N PHE A 38 -3.17 3.33 5.04
CA PHE A 38 -2.76 2.05 4.45
C PHE A 38 -3.57 0.87 5.00
N ASP A 39 -3.86 0.85 6.31
CA ASP A 39 -4.68 -0.20 6.92
C ASP A 39 -6.08 -0.25 6.31
N TYR A 40 -6.71 0.91 6.12
CA TYR A 40 -8.01 0.99 5.47
C TYR A 40 -7.96 0.50 4.01
N LEU A 41 -6.95 0.93 3.25
CA LEU A 41 -6.79 0.51 1.85
C LEU A 41 -6.60 -1.00 1.74
N ILE A 42 -5.71 -1.58 2.54
CA ILE A 42 -5.46 -3.03 2.53
C ILE A 42 -6.73 -3.80 2.93
N THR A 43 -7.50 -3.26 3.87
CA THR A 43 -8.76 -3.88 4.32
C THR A 43 -9.82 -3.87 3.23
N VAL A 44 -9.95 -2.78 2.47
CA VAL A 44 -11.01 -2.63 1.45
C VAL A 44 -10.63 -3.23 0.09
N MET A 45 -9.34 -3.39 -0.21
CA MET A 45 -8.84 -3.92 -1.49
C MET A 45 -9.50 -5.23 -1.96
N PRO A 46 -9.71 -6.25 -1.09
CA PRO A 46 -10.35 -7.50 -1.49
C PRO A 46 -11.76 -7.34 -2.05
N GLU A 47 -12.53 -6.35 -1.57
CA GLU A 47 -13.89 -6.06 -2.05
C GLU A 47 -13.93 -5.64 -3.53
N PHE A 48 -12.82 -5.11 -4.03
CA PHE A 48 -12.65 -4.72 -5.43
C PHE A 48 -11.93 -5.79 -6.26
N GLY A 49 -11.68 -6.98 -5.70
CA GLY A 49 -10.89 -8.03 -6.34
C GLY A 49 -9.41 -7.65 -6.51
N LEU A 50 -8.93 -6.67 -5.73
CA LEU A 50 -7.54 -6.22 -5.75
C LEU A 50 -6.73 -6.95 -4.68
N ASN A 51 -5.45 -7.19 -4.98
CA ASN A 51 -4.51 -7.82 -4.04
C ASN A 51 -3.26 -6.95 -3.89
N LEU A 52 -2.72 -6.93 -2.67
CA LEU A 52 -1.45 -6.27 -2.41
C LEU A 52 -0.33 -7.03 -3.13
N TYR A 53 0.46 -6.30 -3.91
CA TYR A 53 1.67 -6.86 -4.49
C TYR A 53 2.87 -6.52 -3.59
N GLN A 54 3.59 -7.55 -3.16
CA GLN A 54 4.91 -7.43 -2.57
C GLN A 54 5.89 -8.20 -3.46
N GLN A 55 7.07 -7.63 -3.68
CA GLN A 55 8.08 -8.32 -4.45
C GLN A 55 8.51 -9.57 -3.68
N PRO A 56 8.39 -10.78 -4.27
CA PRO A 56 8.74 -12.01 -3.59
C PRO A 56 10.22 -11.99 -3.21
N SER A 57 10.48 -12.37 -1.96
CA SER A 57 11.82 -12.51 -1.41
C SER A 57 12.32 -13.96 -1.54
N GLY A 58 13.61 -14.17 -1.32
CA GLY A 58 14.19 -15.51 -1.29
C GLY A 58 13.62 -16.41 -0.18
N ALA A 59 12.91 -15.85 0.81
CA ALA A 59 12.20 -16.64 1.83
C ALA A 59 10.87 -17.18 1.28
N ASP A 60 10.12 -16.36 0.53
CA ASP A 60 8.83 -16.74 -0.07
C ASP A 60 8.99 -17.90 -1.06
N MET A 61 10.08 -17.87 -1.84
CA MET A 61 10.42 -18.94 -2.79
C MET A 61 10.70 -20.27 -2.10
N ARG A 62 11.31 -20.26 -0.91
CA ARG A 62 11.61 -21.49 -0.15
C ARG A 62 10.36 -22.12 0.45
N VAL A 63 9.36 -21.31 0.80
CA VAL A 63 8.06 -21.79 1.27
C VAL A 63 7.30 -22.46 0.11
N GLY A 64 7.28 -21.82 -1.08
CA GLY A 64 6.62 -22.37 -2.26
C GLY A 64 7.26 -23.66 -2.83
N LEU A 65 8.57 -23.85 -2.66
CA LEU A 65 9.30 -25.07 -3.10
C LEU A 65 9.17 -26.26 -2.15
N ARG A 66 8.55 -26.08 -0.98
CA ARG A 66 8.36 -27.14 0.03
C ARG A 66 6.93 -27.71 0.06
N GLY A 67 6.02 -27.19 -0.78
CA GLY A 67 4.69 -27.76 -1.03
C GLY A 67 4.67 -28.55 -2.32
#